data_AF-A0A0N0U472-F1
#
_entry.id   AF-A0A0N0U472-F1
#
_cell.length_a   1.000
_cell.length_b   1.000
_cell.length_c   1.000
_cell.angle_alpha   90.00
_cell.angle_beta   90.00
_cell.angle_gamma   90.00
#
_symmetry.space_group_name_H-M   'P 1'
#
loop_
_entity.id
_entity.type
_entity.pdbx_description
1 polymer ?
#
loop_
_entity_poly.entity_id
_entity_poly.type
_entity_poly.pdbx_seq_one_letter_code
_entity_poly.pdbx_strand_id
1 'polypeptide(L)'
;MADTEVKETRVQENKNTPAETKKGRKGGRIRPRNYDLGNGVYRFSRTRMFHKKAVYKFIDKKTPKTVKPKKPITIEKKISGDKNGEKRIVLLKKRRANYPTEDPVTVHHAKKCFRDHRRYLRPSLKPGTICILLAGIHKGKRVVFLKQLKSGLLLVTGPFLINACPLRRVSQNYVIATSTRINISGLKIPAHINDDYFKRKREKRAKKEEGDIFSKKKDEYKPNDQRKADQKVIDKFVIAAIKRNKEKKMLFTYLSAMFGLRSSQYPHRLKF
;
A
#
# COMPACT_ATOMS: atom_id res chain seq x y z
N MET A 1 -14.09 -54.79 68.57
CA MET A 1 -13.61 -55.50 67.36
C MET A 1 -14.39 -55.01 66.16
N ALA A 2 -13.70 -54.88 65.03
CA ALA A 2 -14.16 -54.46 63.70
C ALA A 2 -14.02 -52.96 63.39
N ASP A 3 -12.82 -52.64 62.91
CA ASP A 3 -12.45 -51.46 62.14
C ASP A 3 -13.24 -51.35 60.83
N THR A 4 -13.69 -50.15 60.49
CA THR A 4 -14.10 -49.80 59.12
C THR A 4 -13.24 -48.65 58.62
N GLU A 5 -12.25 -49.03 57.83
CA GLU A 5 -11.32 -48.15 57.10
C GLU A 5 -12.06 -47.30 56.06
N VAL A 6 -11.81 -45.99 56.11
CA VAL A 6 -12.25 -45.02 55.11
C VAL A 6 -11.31 -45.10 53.91
N LYS A 7 -11.81 -45.61 52.78
CA LYS A 7 -11.09 -45.61 51.48
C LYS A 7 -11.04 -44.20 50.89
N GLU A 8 -9.84 -43.62 50.87
CA GLU A 8 -9.52 -42.42 50.11
C GLU A 8 -9.65 -42.65 48.59
N THR A 9 -10.40 -41.75 47.94
CA THR A 9 -10.55 -41.68 46.49
C THR A 9 -9.28 -41.11 45.83
N ARG A 10 -8.52 -41.96 45.14
CA ARG A 10 -7.38 -41.56 44.31
C ARG A 10 -7.90 -41.09 42.93
N VAL A 11 -8.03 -39.79 42.73
CA VAL A 11 -8.32 -39.18 41.42
C VAL A 11 -7.09 -39.32 40.53
N GLN A 12 -7.18 -40.14 39.48
CA GLN A 12 -6.15 -40.24 38.46
C GLN A 12 -6.15 -38.98 37.58
N GLU A 13 -5.07 -38.20 37.66
CA GLU A 13 -4.75 -37.13 36.73
C GLU A 13 -4.50 -37.69 35.32
N ASN A 14 -5.48 -37.58 34.43
CA ASN A 14 -5.26 -37.77 33.00
C ASN A 14 -4.54 -36.56 32.41
N LYS A 15 -3.21 -36.57 32.46
CA LYS A 15 -2.32 -35.71 31.66
C LYS A 15 -2.35 -36.16 30.21
N ASN A 16 -3.26 -35.61 29.42
CA ASN A 16 -3.22 -35.67 27.96
C ASN A 16 -3.51 -34.28 27.36
N THR A 17 -2.55 -33.37 27.52
CA THR A 17 -2.46 -32.16 26.69
C THR A 17 -1.91 -32.56 25.31
N PRO A 18 -2.63 -32.31 24.20
CA PRO A 18 -2.12 -32.62 22.87
C PRO A 18 -0.92 -31.72 22.57
N ALA A 19 0.23 -32.35 22.37
CA ALA A 19 1.48 -31.71 22.01
C ALA A 19 1.25 -30.77 20.81
N GLU A 20 1.44 -29.47 21.05
CA GLU A 20 1.55 -28.47 20.00
C GLU A 20 2.66 -28.90 19.04
N THR A 21 2.26 -29.39 17.87
CA THR A 21 3.17 -29.52 16.73
C THR A 21 3.65 -28.12 16.40
N LYS A 22 4.84 -27.76 16.90
CA LYS A 22 5.59 -26.58 16.50
C LYS A 22 5.73 -26.64 14.98
N LYS A 23 4.82 -25.97 14.26
CA LYS A 23 4.98 -25.64 12.84
C LYS A 23 6.28 -24.85 12.76
N GLY A 24 7.35 -25.53 12.38
CA GLY A 24 8.65 -24.92 12.16
C GLY A 24 8.45 -23.67 11.33
N ARG A 25 8.85 -22.52 11.88
CA ARG A 25 8.85 -21.25 11.18
C ARG A 25 9.51 -21.49 9.84
N LYS A 26 8.75 -21.41 8.75
CA LYS A 26 9.28 -21.47 7.38
C LYS A 26 10.42 -20.45 7.35
N GLY A 27 11.65 -20.95 7.21
CA GLY A 27 12.86 -20.15 7.25
C GLY A 27 12.70 -18.90 6.39
N GLY A 28 13.22 -17.77 6.89
CA GLY A 28 13.16 -16.49 6.19
C GLY A 28 13.53 -16.62 4.71
N ARG A 29 12.95 -15.75 3.87
CA ARG A 29 13.15 -15.76 2.41
C ARG A 29 14.61 -16.04 2.06
N ILE A 30 14.87 -17.24 1.51
CA ILE A 30 16.21 -17.65 1.09
C ILE A 30 16.70 -16.61 0.09
N ARG A 31 17.79 -15.90 0.44
CA ARG A 31 18.43 -14.96 -0.48
C ARG A 31 18.81 -15.73 -1.75
N PRO A 32 18.55 -15.17 -2.96
CA PRO A 32 18.88 -15.88 -4.18
C PRO A 32 20.37 -16.21 -4.20
N ARG A 33 20.70 -17.48 -4.45
CA ARG A 33 22.10 -17.98 -4.46
C ARG A 33 22.97 -17.32 -5.56
N ASN A 34 22.32 -16.68 -6.54
CA ASN A 34 22.95 -15.86 -7.57
C ASN A 34 22.40 -14.44 -7.47
N TYR A 35 23.25 -13.44 -7.63
CA TYR A 35 22.86 -12.04 -7.61
C TYR A 35 23.16 -11.38 -8.95
N ASP A 36 22.31 -10.42 -9.29
CA ASP A 36 22.40 -9.63 -10.51
C ASP A 36 23.52 -8.58 -10.36
N LEU A 37 24.36 -8.43 -11.39
CA LEU A 37 25.41 -7.42 -11.46
C LEU A 37 24.87 -6.05 -11.91
N GLY A 38 23.60 -5.95 -12.33
CA GLY A 38 22.90 -4.70 -12.60
C GLY A 38 22.28 -4.62 -14.00
N ASN A 39 22.71 -5.47 -14.93
CA ASN A 39 22.31 -5.46 -16.34
C ASN A 39 21.54 -6.73 -16.75
N GLY A 40 20.97 -7.47 -15.79
CA GLY A 40 20.34 -8.78 -16.04
C GLY A 40 21.34 -9.93 -16.22
N VAL A 41 22.64 -9.63 -16.10
CA VAL A 41 23.72 -10.61 -16.06
C VAL A 41 24.01 -10.95 -14.60
N TYR A 42 23.97 -12.23 -14.29
CA TYR A 42 24.23 -12.71 -12.94
C TYR A 42 25.69 -13.11 -12.76
N ARG A 43 26.21 -13.00 -11.53
CA ARG A 43 27.62 -13.29 -11.23
C ARG A 43 28.07 -14.71 -11.56
N PHE A 44 27.26 -15.72 -11.25
CA PHE A 44 27.64 -17.11 -11.45
C PHE A 44 27.04 -17.67 -12.75
N SER A 45 27.87 -18.40 -13.51
CA SER A 45 27.46 -19.14 -14.71
C SER A 45 26.48 -20.28 -14.38
N ARG A 46 25.82 -20.80 -15.42
CA ARG A 46 24.85 -21.90 -15.31
C ARG A 46 25.44 -23.16 -14.66
N THR A 47 26.65 -23.54 -15.04
CA THR A 47 27.38 -24.71 -14.50
C THR A 47 27.71 -24.55 -13.02
N ARG A 48 28.25 -23.39 -12.62
CA ARG A 48 28.54 -23.11 -11.21
C ARG A 48 27.27 -23.09 -10.37
N MET A 49 26.16 -22.59 -10.92
CA MET A 49 24.86 -22.60 -10.26
C MET A 49 24.26 -24.00 -10.12
N PHE A 50 24.49 -24.89 -11.07
CA PHE A 50 24.08 -26.29 -11.00
C PHE A 50 24.74 -27.01 -9.80
N HIS A 51 26.05 -26.84 -9.61
CA HIS A 51 26.76 -27.36 -8.44
C HIS A 51 26.35 -26.68 -7.13
N LYS A 52 26.24 -25.33 -7.11
CA LYS A 52 25.80 -24.58 -5.91
C LYS A 52 24.38 -24.91 -5.45
N LYS A 53 23.48 -25.26 -6.39
CA LYS A 53 22.12 -25.72 -6.07
C LYS A 53 22.06 -27.22 -5.76
N ALA A 54 23.19 -27.93 -5.87
CA ALA A 54 23.30 -29.37 -5.75
C ALA A 54 22.30 -30.15 -6.62
N VAL A 55 21.96 -29.61 -7.81
CA VAL A 55 20.94 -30.21 -8.70
C VAL A 55 21.37 -31.61 -9.15
N TYR A 56 22.67 -31.85 -9.27
CA TYR A 56 23.24 -33.16 -9.58
C TYR A 56 22.77 -34.27 -8.63
N LYS A 57 22.48 -33.97 -7.36
CA LYS A 57 21.98 -34.96 -6.37
C LYS A 57 20.52 -35.36 -6.57
N PHE A 58 19.82 -34.68 -7.46
CA PHE A 58 18.39 -34.87 -7.75
C PHE A 58 18.14 -35.30 -9.20
N ILE A 59 19.20 -35.55 -9.97
CA ILE A 59 19.07 -36.20 -11.28
C ILE A 59 18.46 -37.59 -11.03
N ASP A 60 17.49 -37.96 -11.85
CA ASP A 60 16.72 -39.22 -11.81
C ASP A 60 15.81 -39.47 -10.60
N LYS A 61 15.79 -38.57 -9.60
CA LYS A 61 14.84 -38.66 -8.48
C LYS A 61 13.44 -38.25 -8.93
N LYS A 62 12.56 -39.24 -9.10
CA LYS A 62 11.13 -39.01 -9.38
C LYS A 62 10.42 -38.68 -8.07
N THR A 63 9.82 -37.49 -7.98
CA THR A 63 8.90 -37.18 -6.88
C THR A 63 7.50 -37.69 -7.26
N PRO A 64 6.82 -38.44 -6.37
CA PRO A 64 5.45 -38.87 -6.64
C PRO A 64 4.57 -37.63 -6.82
N LYS A 65 3.78 -37.60 -7.89
CA LYS A 65 2.87 -36.48 -8.16
C LYS A 65 1.87 -36.38 -7.01
N THR A 66 1.88 -35.26 -6.28
CA THR A 66 0.85 -34.98 -5.29
C THR A 66 -0.50 -34.85 -5.99
N VAL A 67 -1.39 -35.83 -5.79
CA VAL A 67 -2.76 -35.78 -6.33
C VAL A 67 -3.49 -34.65 -5.62
N LYS A 68 -3.71 -33.54 -6.31
CA LYS A 68 -4.53 -32.45 -5.79
C LYS A 68 -5.99 -32.94 -5.76
N PRO A 69 -6.71 -32.83 -4.64
CA PRO A 69 -8.11 -33.22 -4.59
C PRO A 69 -8.91 -32.40 -5.60
N LYS A 70 -9.70 -33.07 -6.45
CA LYS A 70 -10.60 -32.40 -7.39
C LYS A 70 -11.68 -31.67 -6.58
N LYS A 71 -11.91 -30.39 -6.88
CA LYS A 71 -13.01 -29.65 -6.26
C LYS A 71 -14.34 -30.29 -6.71
N PRO A 72 -15.29 -30.55 -5.80
CA PRO A 72 -16.59 -31.10 -6.19
C PRO A 72 -17.32 -30.10 -7.09
N ILE A 73 -17.98 -30.61 -8.14
CA ILE A 73 -18.77 -29.80 -9.09
C ILE A 73 -20.21 -29.65 -8.58
N THR A 74 -20.68 -30.66 -7.86
CA THR A 74 -22.02 -30.79 -7.31
C THR A 74 -21.99 -30.93 -5.79
N ILE A 75 -23.05 -30.47 -5.13
CA ILE A 75 -23.28 -30.65 -3.70
C ILE A 75 -24.65 -31.32 -3.53
N GLU A 76 -24.71 -32.36 -2.70
CA GLU A 76 -25.97 -32.90 -2.20
C GLU A 76 -26.59 -31.90 -1.21
N LYS A 77 -27.74 -31.35 -1.58
CA LYS A 77 -28.57 -30.56 -0.67
C LYS A 77 -29.68 -31.45 -0.14
N LYS A 78 -29.78 -31.57 1.19
CA LYS A 78 -30.95 -32.17 1.82
C LYS A 78 -32.16 -31.30 1.55
N ILE A 79 -33.28 -31.93 1.20
CA ILE A 79 -34.56 -31.27 0.94
C ILE A 79 -35.53 -31.71 2.02
N SER A 80 -36.24 -30.74 2.59
CA SER A 80 -37.28 -30.99 3.58
C SER A 80 -38.60 -31.36 2.90
N GLY A 81 -39.28 -32.38 3.41
CA GLY A 81 -40.64 -32.79 3.00
C GLY A 81 -40.78 -34.29 2.76
N ASP A 82 -41.80 -34.90 3.37
CA ASP A 82 -41.97 -36.36 3.53
C ASP A 82 -42.16 -37.13 2.21
N LYS A 83 -42.44 -36.44 1.10
CA LYS A 83 -42.64 -37.04 -0.24
C LYS A 83 -41.65 -36.52 -1.30
N ASN A 84 -40.55 -35.86 -0.90
CA ASN A 84 -39.65 -35.14 -1.83
C ASN A 84 -38.23 -35.74 -1.97
N GLY A 85 -38.04 -37.00 -1.53
CA GLY A 85 -36.84 -37.80 -1.82
C GLY A 85 -35.55 -37.39 -1.09
N GLU A 86 -35.65 -36.66 0.03
CA GLU A 86 -34.59 -36.29 0.99
C GLU A 86 -33.36 -35.51 0.49
N LYS A 87 -32.86 -35.73 -0.74
CA LYS A 87 -31.63 -35.11 -1.27
C LYS A 87 -31.77 -34.74 -2.75
N ARG A 88 -31.19 -33.60 -3.15
CA ARG A 88 -30.90 -33.28 -4.57
C ARG A 88 -29.46 -32.92 -4.77
N ILE A 89 -28.95 -33.34 -5.92
CA ILE A 89 -27.62 -32.99 -6.39
C ILE A 89 -27.72 -31.63 -7.10
N VAL A 90 -27.04 -30.60 -6.58
CA VAL A 90 -27.08 -29.23 -7.12
C VAL A 90 -25.69 -28.79 -7.53
N LEU A 91 -25.58 -28.19 -8.72
CA LEU A 91 -24.35 -27.58 -9.21
C LEU A 91 -23.93 -26.37 -8.36
N LEU A 92 -22.66 -26.29 -8.01
CA LEU A 92 -22.06 -25.17 -7.26
C LEU A 92 -22.12 -23.84 -8.02
N LYS A 93 -21.96 -23.88 -9.34
CA LYS A 93 -22.07 -22.72 -10.22
C LYS A 93 -23.13 -23.03 -11.28
N LYS A 94 -24.27 -22.34 -11.21
CA LYS A 94 -25.32 -22.45 -12.22
C LYS A 94 -24.80 -21.98 -13.58
N ARG A 95 -25.26 -22.63 -14.65
CA ARG A 95 -25.01 -22.18 -16.03
C ARG A 95 -25.70 -20.83 -16.27
N ARG A 96 -25.15 -20.04 -17.18
CA ARG A 96 -25.80 -18.80 -17.63
C ARG A 96 -27.03 -19.18 -18.47
N ALA A 97 -28.13 -18.43 -18.30
CA ALA A 97 -29.33 -18.61 -19.10
C ALA A 97 -29.26 -17.86 -20.44
N ASN A 98 -28.46 -16.79 -20.51
CA ASN A 98 -28.26 -15.97 -21.69
C ASN A 98 -26.79 -16.00 -22.11
N TYR A 99 -26.56 -16.24 -23.40
CA TYR A 99 -25.25 -16.23 -24.06
C TYR A 99 -25.25 -15.16 -25.15
N PRO A 100 -24.16 -14.39 -25.31
CA PRO A 100 -24.03 -13.51 -26.46
C PRO A 100 -23.94 -14.33 -27.74
N THR A 101 -24.41 -13.78 -28.86
CA THR A 101 -24.30 -14.42 -30.19
C THR A 101 -22.83 -14.58 -30.60
N GLU A 102 -21.97 -13.64 -30.19
CA GLU A 102 -20.54 -13.65 -30.46
C GLU A 102 -19.74 -13.34 -29.20
N ASP A 103 -18.65 -14.07 -28.99
CA ASP A 103 -17.73 -13.80 -27.88
C ASP A 103 -16.82 -12.61 -28.22
N PRO A 104 -16.65 -11.64 -27.30
CA PRO A 104 -15.77 -10.51 -27.54
C PRO A 104 -14.30 -10.98 -27.61
N VAL A 105 -13.57 -10.47 -28.61
CA VAL A 105 -12.14 -10.76 -28.77
C VAL A 105 -11.36 -10.33 -27.53
N THR A 106 -10.72 -11.28 -26.86
CA THR A 106 -9.94 -11.00 -25.65
C THR A 106 -8.56 -10.46 -26.01
N VAL A 107 -8.27 -9.22 -25.61
CA VAL A 107 -6.93 -8.63 -25.74
C VAL A 107 -5.97 -9.18 -24.69
N HIS A 108 -4.70 -9.35 -25.06
CA HIS A 108 -3.66 -9.74 -24.10
C HIS A 108 -3.44 -8.63 -23.06
N HIS A 109 -3.66 -8.96 -21.79
CA HIS A 109 -3.47 -8.01 -20.71
C HIS A 109 -1.98 -7.75 -20.41
N ALA A 110 -1.69 -6.54 -19.93
CA ALA A 110 -0.37 -6.20 -19.44
C ALA A 110 0.04 -7.14 -18.28
N LYS A 111 1.31 -7.54 -18.24
CA LYS A 111 1.84 -8.49 -17.25
C LYS A 111 1.79 -7.98 -15.80
N LYS A 112 1.68 -6.66 -15.58
CA LYS A 112 1.69 -6.03 -14.25
C LYS A 112 0.60 -4.99 -14.12
N CYS A 113 -0.03 -4.94 -12.95
CA CYS A 113 -0.96 -3.88 -12.59
C CYS A 113 -0.22 -2.69 -11.97
N PHE A 114 -0.80 -1.49 -12.02
CA PHE A 114 -0.21 -0.26 -11.45
C PHE A 114 0.22 -0.40 -9.98
N ARG A 115 -0.50 -1.19 -9.17
CA ARG A 115 -0.14 -1.44 -7.76
C ARG A 115 1.22 -2.13 -7.58
N ASP A 116 1.68 -2.87 -8.59
CA ASP A 116 2.90 -3.68 -8.59
C ASP A 116 4.06 -2.99 -9.32
N HIS A 117 3.85 -1.78 -9.83
CA HIS A 117 4.89 -1.01 -10.49
C HIS A 117 5.95 -0.53 -9.48
N ARG A 118 7.23 -0.67 -9.84
CA ARG A 118 8.34 -0.07 -9.09
C ARG A 118 8.20 1.45 -9.18
N ARG A 119 8.26 2.13 -8.04
CA ARG A 119 8.20 3.59 -7.97
C ARG A 119 9.60 4.17 -8.07
N TYR A 120 9.79 5.09 -9.01
CA TYR A 120 11.02 5.87 -9.16
C TYR A 120 10.87 7.18 -8.41
N LEU A 121 11.95 7.67 -7.80
CA LEU A 121 12.05 8.98 -7.16
C LEU A 121 13.27 9.69 -7.74
N ARG A 122 13.11 10.95 -8.16
CA ARG A 122 14.24 11.78 -8.63
C ARG A 122 15.30 11.92 -7.52
N PRO A 123 16.60 11.80 -7.83
CA PRO A 123 17.66 11.96 -6.83
C PRO A 123 17.69 13.32 -6.10
N SER A 124 17.18 14.38 -6.74
CA SER A 124 17.06 15.72 -6.12
C SER A 124 16.00 15.78 -5.01
N LEU A 125 15.00 14.90 -5.05
CA LEU A 125 13.93 14.80 -4.06
C LEU A 125 14.34 13.93 -2.88
N LYS A 126 15.08 14.54 -1.95
CA LYS A 126 15.42 13.94 -0.66
C LYS A 126 14.45 14.45 0.42
N PRO A 127 14.11 13.66 1.45
CA PRO A 127 13.28 14.13 2.55
C PRO A 127 13.79 15.46 3.11
N GLY A 128 12.92 16.46 3.19
CA GLY A 128 13.23 17.83 3.60
C GLY A 128 13.64 18.80 2.51
N THR A 129 13.80 18.35 1.26
CA THR A 129 13.98 19.27 0.12
C THR A 129 12.78 20.19 -0.03
N ILE A 130 13.03 21.49 -0.21
CA ILE A 130 12.00 22.45 -0.56
C ILE A 130 11.63 22.27 -2.04
N CYS A 131 10.35 22.37 -2.32
CA CYS A 131 9.73 22.01 -3.58
C CYS A 131 8.82 23.14 -4.01
N ILE A 132 8.92 23.57 -5.27
CA ILE A 132 7.99 24.53 -5.86
C ILE A 132 6.89 23.75 -6.57
N LEU A 133 5.64 24.00 -6.19
CA LEU A 133 4.49 23.38 -6.84
C LEU A 133 4.17 24.09 -8.14
N LEU A 134 3.99 23.35 -9.24
CA LEU A 134 3.68 23.92 -10.55
C LEU A 134 2.19 23.83 -10.90
N ALA A 135 1.48 22.85 -10.35
CA ALA A 135 0.09 22.57 -10.74
C ALA A 135 -0.87 22.55 -9.55
N GLY A 136 -2.13 22.87 -9.83
CA GLY A 136 -3.23 22.90 -8.87
C GLY A 136 -3.39 24.24 -8.15
N ILE A 137 -4.23 24.22 -7.10
CA ILE A 137 -4.62 25.42 -6.34
C ILE A 137 -3.41 26.10 -5.65
N HIS A 138 -2.40 25.31 -5.28
CA HIS A 138 -1.21 25.78 -4.58
C HIS A 138 0.00 25.99 -5.52
N LYS A 139 -0.23 26.20 -6.82
CA LYS A 139 0.84 26.52 -7.78
C LYS A 139 1.64 27.76 -7.33
N GLY A 140 2.93 27.77 -7.61
CA GLY A 140 3.89 28.78 -7.15
C GLY A 140 4.28 28.67 -5.69
N LYS A 141 3.53 27.97 -4.82
CA LYS A 141 3.90 27.86 -3.40
C LYS A 141 5.14 26.99 -3.24
N ARG A 142 5.99 27.36 -2.28
CA ARG A 142 7.18 26.61 -1.85
C ARG A 142 6.84 25.75 -0.65
N VAL A 143 7.15 24.47 -0.74
CA VAL A 143 6.57 23.45 0.12
C VAL A 143 7.62 22.40 0.45
N VAL A 144 7.53 21.77 1.62
CA VAL A 144 8.56 20.84 2.11
C VAL A 144 8.18 19.41 1.76
N PHE A 145 9.09 18.68 1.10
CA PHE A 145 8.90 17.26 0.79
C PHE A 145 9.17 16.39 2.02
N LEU A 146 8.24 15.48 2.33
CA LEU A 146 8.33 14.61 3.52
C LEU A 146 8.75 13.18 3.16
N LYS A 147 7.91 12.46 2.43
CA LYS A 147 8.15 11.07 2.00
C LYS A 147 7.47 10.77 0.68
N GLN A 148 7.96 9.77 -0.05
CA GLN A 148 7.23 9.18 -1.17
C GLN A 148 6.19 8.18 -0.64
N LEU A 149 4.97 8.21 -1.19
CA LEU A 149 3.90 7.25 -0.87
C LEU A 149 4.00 5.99 -1.75
N LYS A 150 3.24 4.95 -1.41
CA LYS A 150 3.23 3.66 -2.14
C LYS A 150 2.80 3.83 -3.60
N SER A 151 1.91 4.79 -3.87
CA SER A 151 1.50 5.18 -5.22
C SER A 151 2.61 5.89 -6.03
N GLY A 152 3.75 6.23 -5.43
CA GLY A 152 4.81 7.03 -6.04
C GLY A 152 4.56 8.54 -5.97
N LEU A 153 3.40 8.98 -5.49
CA LEU A 153 3.12 10.39 -5.22
C LEU A 153 3.96 10.88 -4.04
N LEU A 154 4.31 12.17 -4.07
CA LEU A 154 5.04 12.83 -3.00
C LEU A 154 4.06 13.28 -1.92
N LEU A 155 4.34 12.97 -0.66
CA LEU A 155 3.73 13.62 0.48
C LEU A 155 4.50 14.90 0.80
N VAL A 156 3.78 16.00 0.77
CA VAL A 156 4.35 17.34 0.84
C VAL A 156 3.55 18.14 1.88
N THR A 157 4.22 18.98 2.67
CA THR A 157 3.57 19.91 3.62
C THR A 157 4.17 21.31 3.48
N GLY A 158 3.32 22.31 3.38
CA GLY A 158 3.72 23.70 3.54
C GLY A 158 3.20 24.09 4.91
N PRO A 159 4.06 24.36 5.90
CA PRO A 159 3.56 24.59 7.25
C PRO A 159 2.37 25.54 7.20
N PHE A 160 1.19 25.07 7.60
CA PHE A 160 -0.09 25.65 7.15
C PHE A 160 -0.21 27.09 7.62
N LEU A 161 0.39 27.40 8.77
CA LEU A 161 0.55 28.74 9.32
C LEU A 161 1.31 29.72 8.41
N ILE A 162 2.27 29.24 7.60
CA ILE A 162 3.15 30.08 6.78
C ILE A 162 2.53 30.33 5.40
N ASN A 163 2.09 29.28 4.71
CA ASN A 163 1.71 29.36 3.30
C ASN A 163 0.35 28.73 2.97
N ALA A 164 -0.43 28.33 3.98
CA ALA A 164 -1.76 27.74 3.83
C ALA A 164 -1.81 26.55 2.86
N CYS A 165 -0.72 25.76 2.73
CA CYS A 165 -0.69 24.55 1.92
C CYS A 165 -0.70 23.31 2.82
N PRO A 166 -1.87 22.68 3.05
CA PRO A 166 -1.95 21.54 3.96
C PRO A 166 -1.14 20.34 3.45
N LEU A 167 -1.05 19.30 4.27
CA LEU A 167 -0.56 17.98 3.87
C LEU A 167 -1.29 17.51 2.62
N ARG A 168 -0.52 17.33 1.55
CA ARG A 168 -1.07 17.06 0.23
C ARG A 168 -0.21 16.07 -0.53
N ARG A 169 -0.86 15.29 -1.38
CA ARG A 169 -0.20 14.44 -2.37
C ARG A 169 0.01 15.21 -3.66
N VAL A 170 1.23 15.14 -4.20
CA VAL A 170 1.59 15.79 -5.46
C VAL A 170 2.37 14.81 -6.34
N SER A 171 2.17 14.86 -7.65
CA SER A 171 2.99 14.11 -8.59
C SER A 171 4.36 14.76 -8.71
N GLN A 172 5.41 13.93 -8.75
CA GLN A 172 6.80 14.36 -8.94
C GLN A 172 7.01 15.22 -10.20
N ASN A 173 6.19 15.02 -11.25
CA ASN A 173 6.32 15.75 -12.51
C ASN A 173 5.93 17.23 -12.37
N TYR A 174 5.07 17.57 -11.41
CA TYR A 174 4.58 18.94 -11.19
C TYR A 174 5.32 19.65 -10.07
N VAL A 175 6.56 19.25 -9.81
CA VAL A 175 7.39 19.79 -8.73
C VAL A 175 8.79 20.11 -9.25
N ILE A 176 9.24 21.32 -8.97
CA ILE A 176 10.66 21.70 -9.06
C ILE A 176 11.28 21.46 -7.69
N ALA A 177 12.27 20.57 -7.64
CA ALA A 177 13.07 20.36 -6.43
C ALA A 177 14.14 21.45 -6.39
N THR A 178 14.21 22.21 -5.29
CA THR A 178 15.28 23.18 -5.09
C THR A 178 16.49 22.52 -4.43
N SER A 179 17.60 23.23 -4.46
CA SER A 179 18.85 22.91 -3.76
C SER A 179 18.73 23.03 -2.24
N THR A 180 17.82 23.88 -1.75
CA THR A 180 17.57 24.11 -0.34
C THR A 180 16.90 22.92 0.35
N ARG A 181 17.46 22.51 1.49
CA ARG A 181 16.98 21.36 2.28
C ARG A 181 16.89 21.71 3.75
N ILE A 182 15.80 21.29 4.38
CA ILE A 182 15.62 21.35 5.82
C ILE A 182 15.96 19.97 6.39
N ASN A 183 16.69 19.92 7.50
CA ASN A 183 16.96 18.65 8.16
C ASN A 183 15.71 18.17 8.92
N ILE A 184 15.07 17.11 8.42
CA ILE A 184 13.86 16.50 8.99
C ILE A 184 14.18 15.11 9.59
N SER A 185 15.44 14.86 9.95
CA SER A 185 15.80 13.66 10.69
C SER A 185 15.01 13.58 11.99
N GLY A 186 14.34 12.46 12.23
CA GLY A 186 13.52 12.21 13.42
C GLY A 186 12.01 12.45 13.25
N LEU A 187 11.53 12.94 12.11
CA LEU A 187 10.07 13.01 11.87
C LEU A 187 9.48 11.61 11.69
N LYS A 188 8.72 11.18 12.70
CA LYS A 188 7.91 9.96 12.61
C LYS A 188 6.56 10.33 11.98
N ILE A 189 6.41 10.04 10.69
CA ILE A 189 5.14 10.24 10.00
C ILE A 189 4.22 9.08 10.38
N PRO A 190 3.03 9.34 10.97
CA PRO A 190 2.10 8.29 11.37
C PRO A 190 1.76 7.32 10.23
N ALA A 191 1.60 6.05 10.57
CA ALA A 191 1.39 4.98 9.60
C ALA A 191 0.04 5.08 8.88
N HIS A 192 -0.96 5.75 9.47
CA HIS A 192 -2.26 5.96 8.83
C HIS A 192 -2.21 6.99 7.69
N ILE A 193 -1.18 7.84 7.62
CA ILE A 193 -1.00 8.84 6.56
C ILE A 193 -0.44 8.15 5.31
N ASN A 194 -1.37 7.53 4.57
CA ASN A 194 -1.14 6.75 3.35
C ASN A 194 -1.99 7.26 2.18
N ASP A 195 -1.91 6.57 1.03
CA ASP A 195 -2.66 6.93 -0.17
C ASP A 195 -4.19 6.92 0.01
N ASP A 196 -4.71 5.99 0.83
CA ASP A 196 -6.15 5.88 1.11
C ASP A 196 -6.65 7.03 1.97
N TYR A 197 -5.83 7.51 2.91
CA TYR A 197 -6.14 8.67 3.75
C TYR A 197 -6.44 9.93 2.92
N PHE A 198 -5.74 10.10 1.78
CA PHE A 198 -5.91 11.23 0.86
C PHE A 198 -6.84 10.93 -0.32
N LYS A 199 -7.48 9.76 -0.37
CA LYS A 199 -8.40 9.42 -1.45
C LYS A 199 -9.64 10.32 -1.37
N ARG A 200 -10.07 10.86 -2.51
CA ARG A 200 -11.31 11.63 -2.58
C ARG A 200 -12.48 10.67 -2.30
N LYS A 201 -13.36 11.05 -1.38
CA LYS A 201 -14.64 10.37 -1.20
C LYS A 201 -15.47 10.62 -2.46
N ARG A 202 -16.03 9.55 -3.03
CA ARG A 202 -16.98 9.63 -4.14
C ARG A 202 -18.28 9.04 -3.61
N GLU A 203 -19.30 9.87 -3.54
CA GLU A 203 -20.63 9.39 -3.18
C GLU A 203 -21.16 8.49 -4.29
N LYS A 204 -21.86 7.44 -3.89
CA LYS A 204 -22.56 6.59 -4.85
C LYS A 204 -23.67 7.45 -5.44
N ARG A 205 -23.72 7.55 -6.76
CA ARG A 205 -24.85 8.15 -7.44
C ARG A 205 -26.10 7.37 -7.04
N ALA A 206 -27.14 8.07 -6.62
CA ALA A 206 -28.45 7.44 -6.43
C ALA A 206 -28.88 6.81 -7.77
N LYS A 207 -29.60 5.68 -7.70
CA LYS A 207 -30.27 5.14 -8.87
C LYS A 207 -31.27 6.20 -9.33
N LYS A 208 -31.23 6.55 -10.62
CA LYS A 208 -32.19 7.48 -11.20
C LYS A 208 -33.55 6.78 -11.24
N GLU A 209 -34.40 7.07 -10.27
CA GLU A 209 -35.83 7.15 -10.51
C GLU A 209 -36.08 8.56 -11.07
N GLU A 210 -37.01 8.70 -12.01
CA GLU A 210 -37.30 9.95 -12.70
C GLU A 210 -37.66 11.04 -11.69
N GLY A 211 -36.68 11.87 -11.30
CA GLY A 211 -36.85 12.86 -10.23
C GLY A 211 -35.61 13.71 -9.98
N ASP A 212 -35.76 15.00 -10.29
CA ASP A 212 -34.97 16.19 -9.96
C ASP A 212 -33.44 16.06 -9.81
N ILE A 213 -32.75 16.24 -10.94
CA ILE A 213 -31.29 16.21 -11.10
C ILE A 213 -30.60 17.41 -10.40
N PHE A 214 -31.35 18.45 -10.04
CA PHE A 214 -30.80 19.73 -9.59
C PHE A 214 -30.92 20.00 -8.08
N SER A 215 -31.70 19.23 -7.31
CA SER A 215 -31.87 19.46 -5.87
C SER A 215 -30.69 18.98 -5.01
N LYS A 216 -29.79 18.13 -5.52
CA LYS A 216 -28.56 17.76 -4.79
C LYS A 216 -27.48 18.83 -4.94
N LYS A 217 -27.48 19.79 -4.02
CA LYS A 217 -26.33 20.70 -3.81
C LYS A 217 -25.07 19.85 -3.62
N LYS A 218 -23.99 20.19 -4.34
CA LYS A 218 -22.70 19.52 -4.17
C LYS A 218 -22.16 19.87 -2.80
N ASP A 219 -22.00 18.88 -1.93
CA ASP A 219 -21.37 19.10 -0.63
C ASP A 219 -19.93 19.59 -0.80
N GLU A 220 -19.66 20.79 -0.27
CA GLU A 220 -18.32 21.34 -0.24
C GLU A 220 -17.42 20.54 0.71
N TYR A 221 -16.18 20.34 0.30
CA TYR A 221 -15.24 19.57 1.10
C TYR A 221 -14.88 20.30 2.40
N LYS A 222 -15.33 19.77 3.54
CA LYS A 222 -14.89 20.20 4.87
C LYS A 222 -13.78 19.27 5.40
N PRO A 223 -12.65 19.81 5.90
CA PRO A 223 -11.60 19.00 6.52
C PRO A 223 -12.09 18.31 7.80
N ASN A 224 -11.85 17.00 7.90
CA ASN A 224 -12.11 16.24 9.13
C ASN A 224 -11.19 16.70 10.27
N ASP A 225 -11.63 16.58 11.52
CA ASP A 225 -10.86 17.01 12.69
C ASP A 225 -9.57 16.20 12.86
N GLN A 226 -9.59 14.92 12.48
CA GLN A 226 -8.38 14.10 12.37
C GLN A 226 -7.33 14.74 11.45
N ARG A 227 -7.74 15.32 10.32
CA ARG A 227 -6.80 15.98 9.40
C ARG A 227 -6.20 17.23 10.00
N LYS A 228 -7.00 17.99 10.75
CA LYS A 228 -6.53 19.19 11.46
C LYS A 228 -5.52 18.82 12.55
N ALA A 229 -5.78 17.75 13.30
CA ALA A 229 -4.87 17.24 14.33
C ALA A 229 -3.54 16.75 13.74
N ASP A 230 -3.59 15.90 12.70
CA ASP A 230 -2.40 15.39 12.03
C ASP A 230 -1.55 16.52 11.42
N GLN A 231 -2.21 17.55 10.86
CA GLN A 231 -1.53 18.73 10.35
C GLN A 231 -0.76 19.47 11.45
N LYS A 232 -1.40 19.73 12.60
CA LYS A 232 -0.76 20.43 13.73
C LYS A 232 0.49 19.69 14.22
N VAL A 233 0.42 18.36 14.31
CA VAL A 233 1.55 17.52 14.76
C VAL A 233 2.73 17.63 13.80
N ILE A 234 2.49 17.48 12.50
CA ILE A 234 3.56 17.54 11.49
C ILE A 234 4.13 18.96 11.37
N ASP A 235 3.27 19.97 11.35
CA ASP A 235 3.71 21.36 11.23
C ASP A 235 4.52 21.82 12.45
N LYS A 236 4.13 21.41 13.66
CA LYS A 236 4.91 21.69 14.88
C LYS A 236 6.35 21.18 14.74
N PHE A 237 6.53 19.98 14.20
CA PHE A 237 7.85 19.42 13.97
C PHE A 237 8.61 20.17 12.86
N VAL A 238 7.98 20.42 11.71
CA VAL A 238 8.65 21.08 10.57
C VAL A 238 9.03 22.52 10.92
N ILE A 239 8.17 23.24 11.63
CA ILE A 239 8.46 24.60 12.12
C ILE A 239 9.62 24.57 13.13
N ALA A 240 9.64 23.59 14.04
CA ALA A 240 10.77 23.43 14.96
C ALA A 240 12.08 23.14 14.21
N ALA A 241 12.05 22.31 13.17
CA ALA A 241 13.21 22.04 12.32
C ALA A 241 13.69 23.31 11.58
N ILE A 242 12.78 24.13 11.04
CA ILE A 242 13.12 25.41 10.42
C ILE A 242 13.75 26.37 11.44
N LYS A 243 13.21 26.42 12.67
CA LYS A 243 13.71 27.30 13.73
C LYS A 243 15.13 26.95 14.21
N ARG A 244 15.57 25.70 14.07
CA ARG A 244 16.93 25.26 14.39
C ARG A 244 17.97 25.76 13.39
N ASN A 245 17.57 26.09 12.16
CA ASN A 245 18.49 26.60 11.15
C ASN A 245 18.93 28.03 11.48
N LYS A 246 20.19 28.37 11.18
CA LYS A 246 20.75 29.72 11.36
C LYS A 246 19.95 30.77 10.58
N GLU A 247 19.54 30.42 9.37
CA GLU A 247 18.78 31.28 8.45
C GLU A 247 17.24 31.19 8.63
N LYS A 248 16.76 30.89 9.85
CA LYS A 248 15.33 30.69 10.11
C LYS A 248 14.45 31.82 9.56
N LYS A 249 14.84 33.09 9.76
CA LYS A 249 14.08 34.26 9.30
C LYS A 249 13.91 34.27 7.77
N MET A 250 15.00 34.00 7.03
CA MET A 250 14.96 33.92 5.57
C MET A 250 14.15 32.72 5.09
N LEU A 251 14.24 31.56 5.76
CA LEU A 251 13.43 30.39 5.38
C LEU A 251 11.93 30.61 5.59
N PHE A 252 11.52 31.34 6.64
CA PHE A 252 10.11 31.69 6.85
C PHE A 252 9.59 32.58 5.72
N THR A 253 10.34 33.63 5.33
CA THR A 253 9.95 34.51 4.22
C THR A 253 10.04 33.80 2.87
N TYR A 254 11.00 32.90 2.70
CA TYR A 254 11.14 32.10 1.50
C TYR A 254 9.94 31.16 1.31
N LEU A 255 9.48 30.47 2.36
CA LEU A 255 8.33 29.56 2.29
C LEU A 255 6.98 30.27 2.16
N SER A 256 6.84 31.49 2.69
CA SER A 256 5.62 32.29 2.53
C SER A 256 5.50 32.89 1.13
N ALA A 257 6.64 33.27 0.52
CA ALA A 257 6.65 33.87 -0.81
C ALA A 257 6.32 32.86 -1.92
N MET A 258 5.53 33.31 -2.89
CA MET A 258 5.19 32.55 -4.08
C MET A 258 6.29 32.68 -5.14
N PHE A 259 6.57 31.58 -5.83
CA PHE A 259 7.38 31.55 -7.03
C PHE A 259 6.58 31.99 -8.24
N GLY A 260 7.12 32.96 -8.97
CA GLY A 260 6.70 33.38 -10.28
C GLY A 260 7.94 33.85 -11.05
N LEU A 261 7.90 33.75 -12.36
CA LEU A 261 8.94 34.30 -13.23
C LEU A 261 8.61 35.77 -13.49
N ARG A 262 9.60 36.65 -13.35
CA ARG A 262 9.51 38.04 -13.81
C ARG A 262 10.13 38.18 -15.20
N SER A 263 9.98 39.36 -15.79
CA SER A 263 10.71 39.72 -17.02
C SER A 263 12.21 39.46 -16.84
N SER A 264 12.86 38.99 -17.90
CA SER A 264 14.28 38.61 -17.95
C SER A 264 14.71 37.42 -17.06
N GLN A 265 13.78 36.68 -16.45
CA GLN A 265 14.09 35.42 -15.74
C GLN A 265 13.78 34.20 -16.61
N TYR A 266 14.82 33.57 -17.15
CA TYR A 266 14.68 32.40 -18.03
C TYR A 266 14.94 31.09 -17.28
N PRO A 267 13.99 30.13 -17.24
CA PRO A 267 14.13 28.90 -16.46
C PRO A 267 15.35 28.04 -16.78
N HIS A 268 15.82 28.06 -18.04
CA HIS A 268 17.02 27.33 -18.45
C HIS A 268 18.33 27.90 -17.87
N ARG A 269 18.31 29.17 -17.43
CA ARG A 269 19.45 29.83 -16.76
C ARG A 269 19.36 29.79 -15.24
N LEU A 270 18.17 29.52 -14.70
CA LEU A 270 17.93 29.48 -13.25
C LEU A 270 18.47 28.18 -12.66
N LYS A 271 19.17 28.31 -11.53
CA LYS A 271 19.56 27.17 -10.68
C LYS A 271 18.56 27.07 -9.55
N PHE A 272 17.84 25.95 -9.51
CA PHE A 272 16.85 25.66 -8.48
C PHE A 272 17.49 24.90 -7.32
#